data_AF-A0A5B8S4M6-F1
#
_entry.id   AF-A0A5B8S4M6-F1
#
_cell.length_a   1.000
_cell.length_b   1.000
_cell.length_c   1.000
_cell.angle_alpha   90.00
_cell.angle_beta   90.00
_cell.angle_gamma   90.00
#
_symmetry.space_group_name_H-M   'P 1'
#
loop_
_entity.id
_entity.type
_entity.pdbx_description
1 polymer ?
#
loop_
_entity_poly.entity_id
_entity_poly.type
_entity_poly.pdbx_seq_one_letter_code
_entity_poly.pdbx_strand_id
1 'polypeptide(L)'
;MDTDQQFVAAQQIDPDQAGQIIRQLGSIAADYHLASGPIADRLMSEITSTVIKSAIEPWVASEANGSVVLVTPEWKMTKGVGGIGDAWLELSEITTDDYDHSWLEAALKASGTLMCIELKFRAGLADAATAVARDDKAMAGLFKLNWARDEQDARIFLPVDIEAEAVAQAFAQNDFDEALAPITRTVTAAMASKADLDALINKVRELAKRK
;
A
#
# COMPACT_ATOMS: atom_id res chain seq x y z
N MET A 1 7.48 -26.94 10.48
CA MET A 1 7.79 -27.89 9.41
C MET A 1 8.66 -28.98 10.01
N ASP A 2 8.28 -30.25 9.87
CA ASP A 2 8.98 -31.39 10.49
C ASP A 2 10.28 -31.74 9.74
N THR A 3 11.28 -32.28 10.43
CA THR A 3 12.63 -32.55 9.88
C THR A 3 12.60 -33.58 8.74
N ASP A 4 11.66 -34.54 8.81
CA ASP A 4 11.44 -35.52 7.75
C ASP A 4 10.82 -34.90 6.48
N GLN A 5 10.00 -33.84 6.63
CA GLN A 5 9.43 -33.11 5.50
C GLN A 5 10.49 -32.27 4.77
N GLN A 6 11.46 -31.71 5.51
CA GLN A 6 12.62 -31.01 4.93
C GLN A 6 13.49 -31.95 4.10
N PHE A 7 13.70 -33.19 4.58
CA PHE A 7 14.55 -34.17 3.90
C PHE A 7 13.93 -34.66 2.57
N VAL A 8 12.61 -34.88 2.55
CA VAL A 8 11.88 -35.26 1.34
C VAL A 8 11.84 -34.11 0.33
N ALA A 9 11.62 -32.87 0.77
CA ALA A 9 11.63 -31.69 -0.10
C ALA A 9 13.00 -31.46 -0.76
N ALA A 10 14.09 -31.66 -0.02
CA ALA A 10 15.45 -31.54 -0.55
C ALA A 10 15.78 -32.58 -1.63
N GLN A 11 15.13 -33.76 -1.60
CA GLN A 11 15.31 -34.82 -2.61
C GLN A 11 14.44 -34.63 -3.86
N GLN A 12 13.50 -33.68 -3.85
CA GLN A 12 12.61 -33.38 -4.98
C GLN A 12 13.12 -32.22 -5.86
N ILE A 13 14.26 -31.63 -5.52
CA ILE A 13 14.83 -30.53 -6.32
C ILE A 13 15.39 -31.12 -7.62
N ASP A 14 14.89 -30.63 -8.75
CA ASP A 14 15.42 -30.96 -10.07
C ASP A 14 16.91 -30.56 -10.15
N PRO A 15 17.83 -31.52 -10.36
CA PRO A 15 19.27 -31.24 -10.42
C PRO A 15 19.66 -30.24 -11.50
N ASP A 16 18.96 -30.22 -12.64
CA ASP A 16 19.24 -29.30 -13.74
C ASP A 16 18.79 -27.88 -13.37
N GLN A 17 17.63 -27.76 -12.72
CA GLN A 17 17.14 -26.49 -12.17
C GLN A 17 18.09 -25.95 -11.08
N ALA A 18 18.54 -26.81 -10.16
CA ALA A 18 19.51 -26.43 -9.14
C ALA A 18 20.83 -25.96 -9.76
N GLY A 19 21.34 -26.70 -10.75
CA GLY A 19 22.55 -26.33 -11.48
C GLY A 19 22.42 -25.00 -12.21
N GLN A 20 21.25 -24.69 -12.78
CA GLN A 20 20.97 -23.39 -13.39
C GLN A 20 20.99 -22.25 -12.35
N ILE A 21 20.27 -22.40 -11.25
CA ILE A 21 20.19 -21.37 -10.19
C ILE A 21 21.58 -21.09 -9.60
N ILE A 22 22.35 -22.14 -9.27
CA ILE A 22 23.71 -22.00 -8.72
C ILE A 22 24.61 -21.22 -9.69
N ARG A 23 24.55 -21.52 -11.00
CA ARG A 23 25.33 -20.79 -12.02
C ARG A 23 24.91 -19.34 -12.19
N GLN A 24 23.65 -19.01 -11.88
CA GLN A 24 23.08 -17.66 -11.96
C GLN A 24 23.12 -16.89 -10.63
N LEU A 25 23.55 -17.52 -9.54
CA LEU A 25 23.45 -16.93 -8.20
C LEU A 25 24.12 -15.56 -8.09
N GLY A 26 25.26 -15.38 -8.77
CA GLY A 26 25.98 -14.11 -8.80
C GLY A 26 25.19 -12.98 -9.47
N SER A 27 24.47 -13.25 -10.57
CA SER A 27 23.61 -12.25 -11.21
C SER A 27 22.34 -12.03 -10.41
N ILE A 28 21.67 -13.10 -9.95
CA ILE A 28 20.44 -13.01 -9.15
C ILE A 28 20.65 -12.14 -7.91
N ALA A 29 21.74 -12.36 -7.17
CA ALA A 29 22.02 -11.60 -5.96
C ALA A 29 22.30 -10.11 -6.25
N ALA A 30 23.02 -9.81 -7.33
CA ALA A 30 23.30 -8.43 -7.75
C ALA A 30 22.04 -7.72 -8.25
N ASP A 31 21.25 -8.40 -9.09
CA ASP A 31 19.99 -7.89 -9.64
C ASP A 31 18.98 -7.63 -8.52
N TYR A 32 18.88 -8.55 -7.55
CA TYR A 32 18.05 -8.35 -6.35
C TYR A 32 18.49 -7.12 -5.56
N HIS A 33 19.79 -6.93 -5.31
CA HIS A 33 20.28 -5.77 -4.57
C HIS A 33 19.97 -4.44 -5.28
N LEU A 34 20.04 -4.42 -6.61
CA LEU A 34 19.62 -3.25 -7.40
C LEU A 34 18.12 -3.03 -7.33
N ALA A 35 17.34 -4.10 -7.45
CA ALA A 35 15.88 -4.08 -7.41
C ALA A 35 15.35 -3.58 -6.05
N SER A 36 15.84 -4.16 -4.94
CA SER A 36 15.38 -3.87 -3.59
C SER A 36 15.90 -2.55 -3.00
N GLY A 37 16.88 -1.91 -3.65
CA GLY A 37 17.48 -0.66 -3.20
C GLY A 37 17.32 0.44 -4.26
N PRO A 38 18.35 0.76 -5.06
CA PRO A 38 18.34 1.92 -5.96
C PRO A 38 17.13 2.02 -6.89
N ILE A 39 16.64 0.91 -7.43
CA ILE A 39 15.48 0.89 -8.33
C ILE A 39 14.20 1.18 -7.54
N ALA A 40 14.00 0.49 -6.40
CA ALA A 40 12.86 0.74 -5.51
C ALA A 40 12.84 2.19 -5.00
N ASP A 41 13.97 2.71 -4.52
CA ASP A 41 14.08 4.08 -4.00
C ASP A 41 13.73 5.12 -5.07
N ARG A 42 14.24 4.92 -6.29
CA ARG A 42 13.94 5.80 -7.42
C ARG A 42 12.45 5.75 -7.77
N LEU A 43 11.88 4.56 -7.90
CA LEU A 43 10.45 4.41 -8.19
C LEU A 43 9.59 5.08 -7.11
N MET A 44 9.94 4.91 -5.82
CA MET A 44 9.21 5.53 -4.71
C MET A 44 9.30 7.05 -4.70
N SER A 45 10.43 7.62 -5.10
CA SER A 45 10.57 9.07 -5.29
C SER A 45 9.61 9.60 -6.37
N GLU A 46 9.52 8.90 -7.51
CA GLU A 46 8.62 9.28 -8.61
C GLU A 46 7.13 9.11 -8.21
N ILE A 47 6.80 8.02 -7.51
CA ILE A 47 5.47 7.79 -6.94
C ILE A 47 5.11 8.90 -5.96
N THR A 48 6.01 9.23 -5.04
CA THR A 48 5.83 10.27 -4.02
C THR A 48 5.53 11.62 -4.67
N SER A 49 6.34 12.00 -5.66
CA SER A 49 6.14 13.22 -6.46
C SER A 49 4.78 13.22 -7.16
N THR A 50 4.38 12.08 -7.73
CA THR A 50 3.09 11.92 -8.42
C THR A 50 1.91 12.06 -7.47
N VAL A 51 1.97 11.45 -6.28
CA VAL A 51 0.92 11.60 -5.25
C VAL A 51 0.78 13.06 -4.83
N ILE A 52 1.91 13.73 -4.55
CA ILE A 52 1.91 15.14 -4.13
C ILE A 52 1.29 16.05 -5.20
N LYS A 53 1.67 15.86 -6.47
CA LYS A 53 1.12 16.62 -7.61
C LYS A 53 -0.37 16.34 -7.86
N SER A 54 -0.85 15.16 -7.49
CA SER A 54 -2.24 14.74 -7.72
C SER A 54 -3.21 15.31 -6.68
N ALA A 55 -2.72 15.74 -5.50
CA ALA A 55 -3.57 16.30 -4.47
C ALA A 55 -4.11 17.68 -4.87
N ILE A 56 -5.42 17.89 -4.69
CA ILE A 56 -6.10 19.15 -4.97
C ILE A 56 -6.83 19.66 -3.74
N GLU A 57 -6.98 20.98 -3.59
CA GLU A 57 -7.69 21.56 -2.45
C GLU A 57 -9.10 20.96 -2.25
N PRO A 58 -9.53 20.68 -1.00
CA PRO A 58 -8.84 21.00 0.26
C PRO A 58 -7.84 19.95 0.73
N TRP A 59 -7.51 18.95 -0.10
CA TRP A 59 -6.53 17.93 0.25
C TRP A 59 -5.11 18.46 0.19
N VAL A 60 -4.28 18.01 1.12
CA VAL A 60 -2.85 18.30 1.16
C VAL A 60 -2.12 16.97 1.23
N ALA A 61 -1.17 16.77 0.32
CA ALA A 61 -0.27 15.64 0.34
C ALA A 61 1.12 16.08 0.82
N SER A 62 1.75 15.25 1.64
CA SER A 62 3.10 15.50 2.16
C SER A 62 3.81 14.20 2.51
N GLU A 63 5.12 14.21 2.45
CA GLU A 63 5.93 13.10 2.97
C GLU A 63 5.82 13.00 4.49
N ALA A 64 5.68 11.78 5.00
CA ALA A 64 5.72 11.45 6.41
C ALA A 64 6.21 10.01 6.61
N ASN A 65 7.14 9.80 7.54
CA ASN A 65 7.65 8.48 7.94
C ASN A 65 8.13 7.58 6.78
N GLY A 66 8.73 8.16 5.74
CA GLY A 66 9.21 7.38 4.59
C GLY A 66 8.11 6.97 3.59
N SER A 67 6.92 7.56 3.70
CA SER A 67 5.82 7.41 2.74
C SER A 67 5.16 8.78 2.48
N VAL A 68 4.03 8.78 1.77
CA VAL A 68 3.20 9.96 1.53
C VAL A 68 1.86 9.81 2.22
N VAL A 69 1.46 10.86 2.92
CA VAL A 69 0.13 11.00 3.52
C VAL A 69 -0.68 12.05 2.78
N LEU A 70 -1.98 11.81 2.63
CA LEU A 70 -2.95 12.78 2.15
C LEU A 70 -3.94 13.10 3.28
N VAL A 71 -4.07 14.38 3.57
CA VAL A 71 -4.91 14.88 4.67
C VAL A 71 -5.92 15.88 4.16
N THR A 72 -7.02 16.00 4.89
CA THR A 72 -8.04 17.04 4.66
C THR A 72 -8.42 17.68 6.00
N PRO A 73 -8.68 19.00 6.06
CA PRO A 73 -8.89 19.72 7.33
C PRO A 73 -9.97 19.14 8.24
N GLU A 74 -11.01 18.53 7.69
CA GLU A 74 -12.16 17.98 8.42
C GLU A 74 -11.84 16.70 9.19
N TRP A 75 -10.72 16.04 8.85
CA TRP A 75 -10.27 14.82 9.52
C TRP A 75 -9.29 15.10 10.66
N LYS A 76 -8.98 16.37 10.93
CA LYS A 76 -8.18 16.76 12.08
C LYS A 76 -8.82 16.33 13.39
N MET A 77 -7.97 16.12 14.40
CA MET A 77 -8.43 15.81 15.75
C MET A 77 -9.34 16.93 16.27
N THR A 78 -10.50 16.55 16.84
CA THR A 78 -11.39 17.53 17.47
C THR A 78 -10.81 18.12 18.76
N LYS A 79 -9.87 17.41 19.41
CA LYS A 79 -9.12 17.83 20.61
C LYS A 79 -7.72 17.18 20.62
N GLY A 80 -6.66 17.98 20.79
CA GLY A 80 -5.25 17.52 20.85
C GLY A 80 -4.28 18.53 20.24
N VAL A 81 -2.98 18.43 20.56
CA VAL A 81 -1.91 19.24 19.98
C VAL A 81 -0.97 18.32 19.20
N GLY A 82 -0.78 18.57 17.90
CA GLY A 82 0.25 17.94 17.07
C GLY A 82 -0.08 16.51 16.59
N GLY A 83 -0.67 16.39 15.41
CA GLY A 83 -0.89 15.11 14.73
C GLY A 83 -1.54 15.30 13.36
N ILE A 84 -1.42 14.28 12.49
CA ILE A 84 -1.97 14.25 11.12
C ILE A 84 -3.51 14.37 11.14
N GLY A 85 -4.16 13.81 12.16
CA GLY A 85 -5.61 13.90 12.37
C GLY A 85 -6.17 12.73 13.16
N ASP A 86 -7.49 12.61 13.21
CA ASP A 86 -8.17 11.37 13.60
C ASP A 86 -8.01 10.29 12.52
N ALA A 87 -7.97 10.69 11.26
CA ALA A 87 -7.81 9.83 10.10
C ALA A 87 -7.01 10.53 8.99
N TRP A 88 -6.37 9.76 8.12
CA TRP A 88 -5.65 10.22 6.93
C TRP A 88 -5.60 9.11 5.88
N LEU A 89 -5.26 9.47 4.65
CA LEU A 89 -4.89 8.49 3.64
C LEU A 89 -3.37 8.37 3.58
N GLU A 90 -2.86 7.17 3.35
CA GLU A 90 -1.43 6.91 3.31
C GLU A 90 -1.11 5.95 2.17
N LEU A 91 -0.04 6.23 1.41
CA LEU A 91 0.53 5.25 0.51
C LEU A 91 1.11 4.11 1.37
N SER A 92 0.57 2.91 1.21
CA SER A 92 0.90 1.80 2.09
C SER A 92 1.00 0.49 1.32
N GLU A 93 1.43 -0.53 2.05
CA GLU A 93 1.63 -1.88 1.56
C GLU A 93 0.69 -2.83 2.32
N ILE A 94 0.03 -3.72 1.58
CA ILE A 94 -0.70 -4.87 2.13
C ILE A 94 0.08 -6.12 1.75
N THR A 95 0.53 -6.89 2.75
CA THR A 95 1.21 -8.17 2.57
C THR A 95 0.26 -9.32 2.93
N THR A 96 0.45 -10.48 2.30
CA THR A 96 -0.30 -11.71 2.60
C THR A 96 0.59 -12.81 3.20
N ASP A 97 1.86 -12.51 3.41
CA ASP A 97 2.86 -13.38 4.02
C ASP A 97 3.72 -12.59 5.02
N ASP A 98 4.62 -13.32 5.70
CA ASP A 98 5.51 -12.81 6.74
C ASP A 98 6.87 -12.35 6.20
N TYR A 99 7.04 -12.22 4.88
CA TYR A 99 8.30 -11.81 4.28
C TYR A 99 8.41 -10.27 4.22
N ASP A 100 9.64 -9.78 4.38
CA ASP A 100 9.95 -8.38 4.08
C ASP A 100 9.96 -8.20 2.56
N HIS A 101 9.14 -7.28 2.07
CA HIS A 101 9.05 -6.95 0.65
C HIS A 101 9.67 -5.58 0.39
N SER A 102 10.25 -5.43 -0.80
CA SER A 102 10.66 -4.13 -1.31
C SER A 102 9.46 -3.34 -1.84
N TRP A 103 9.57 -2.02 -1.85
CA TRP A 103 8.55 -1.17 -2.49
C TRP A 103 8.38 -1.45 -3.99
N LEU A 104 9.42 -1.96 -4.66
CA LEU A 104 9.30 -2.40 -6.04
C LEU A 104 8.38 -3.62 -6.15
N GLU A 105 8.49 -4.59 -5.24
CA GLU A 105 7.59 -5.75 -5.20
C GLU A 105 6.15 -5.32 -4.91
N ALA A 106 5.95 -4.43 -3.92
CA ALA A 106 4.62 -3.89 -3.62
C ALA A 106 4.01 -3.15 -4.83
N ALA A 107 4.80 -2.29 -5.49
CA ALA A 107 4.34 -1.50 -6.63
C ALA A 107 3.98 -2.37 -7.84
N LEU A 108 4.74 -3.44 -8.07
CA LEU A 108 4.53 -4.39 -9.17
C LEU A 108 3.63 -5.57 -8.80
N LYS A 109 3.11 -5.58 -7.57
CA LYS A 109 2.31 -6.68 -7.02
C LYS A 109 2.99 -8.04 -7.16
N ALA A 110 4.31 -8.06 -6.97
CA ALA A 110 5.09 -9.28 -6.94
C ALA A 110 4.92 -9.96 -5.57
N SER A 111 4.95 -11.30 -5.53
CA SER A 111 5.15 -12.06 -4.29
C SER A 111 4.20 -11.73 -3.12
N GLY A 112 2.88 -11.77 -3.31
CA GLY A 112 1.95 -11.70 -2.17
C GLY A 112 1.85 -10.34 -1.47
N THR A 113 2.51 -9.30 -2.01
CA THR A 113 2.36 -7.91 -1.59
C THR A 113 1.64 -7.07 -2.64
N LEU A 114 1.03 -5.95 -2.23
CA LEU A 114 0.50 -4.92 -3.11
C LEU A 114 0.62 -3.54 -2.50
N MET A 115 0.81 -2.54 -3.36
CA MET A 115 0.74 -1.14 -3.02
C MET A 115 -0.69 -0.60 -3.08
N CYS A 116 -1.02 0.31 -2.16
CA CYS A 116 -2.36 0.88 -2.06
C CYS A 116 -2.36 2.30 -1.47
N ILE A 117 -3.51 2.96 -1.57
CA ILE A 117 -3.86 4.11 -0.72
C ILE A 117 -4.73 3.58 0.42
N GLU A 118 -4.24 3.60 1.64
CA GLU A 118 -4.92 3.08 2.82
C GLU A 118 -5.56 4.19 3.66
N LEU A 119 -6.76 3.94 4.17
CA LEU A 119 -7.37 4.76 5.21
C LEU A 119 -6.79 4.37 6.58
N LYS A 120 -6.03 5.29 7.17
CA LYS A 120 -5.43 5.14 8.49
C LYS A 120 -6.20 5.93 9.54
N PHE A 121 -6.12 5.44 10.78
CA PHE A 121 -6.66 6.11 11.96
C PHE A 121 -5.57 6.26 13.02
N ARG A 122 -5.65 7.32 13.83
CA ARG A 122 -4.75 7.44 14.98
C ARG A 122 -4.99 6.30 15.97
N ALA A 123 -3.95 5.93 16.73
CA ALA A 123 -3.98 4.81 17.67
C ALA A 123 -5.21 4.79 18.60
N GLY A 124 -5.64 5.95 19.12
CA GLY A 124 -6.81 6.03 20.00
C GLY A 124 -8.17 5.73 19.36
N LEU A 125 -8.23 5.50 18.04
CA LEU A 125 -9.43 5.10 17.31
C LEU A 125 -9.32 3.68 16.71
N ALA A 126 -8.19 2.99 16.89
CA ALA A 126 -7.88 1.72 16.22
C ALA A 126 -8.98 0.66 16.43
N ASP A 127 -9.36 0.35 17.67
CA ASP A 127 -10.40 -0.65 17.92
C ASP A 127 -11.75 -0.31 17.27
N ALA A 128 -12.12 0.98 17.29
CA ALA A 128 -13.37 1.44 16.72
C ALA A 128 -13.32 1.37 15.19
N ALA A 129 -12.17 1.68 14.59
CA ALA A 129 -11.91 1.53 13.16
C ALA A 129 -12.02 0.07 12.74
N THR A 130 -11.35 -0.85 13.44
CA THR A 130 -11.43 -2.30 13.17
C THR A 130 -12.87 -2.82 13.26
N ALA A 131 -13.62 -2.41 14.30
CA ALA A 131 -15.01 -2.83 14.46
C ALA A 131 -15.91 -2.30 13.33
N VAL A 132 -15.70 -1.06 12.88
CA VAL A 132 -16.46 -0.47 11.77
C VAL A 132 -16.06 -1.07 10.41
N ALA A 133 -14.78 -1.35 10.19
CA ALA A 133 -14.28 -1.98 8.97
C ALA A 133 -14.86 -3.39 8.76
N ARG A 134 -15.12 -4.11 9.86
CA ARG A 134 -15.77 -5.44 9.84
C ARG A 134 -17.30 -5.39 9.66
N ASP A 135 -17.90 -4.21 9.62
CA ASP A 135 -19.33 -4.04 9.34
C ASP A 135 -19.56 -3.80 7.86
N ASP A 136 -20.00 -4.83 7.13
CA ASP A 136 -20.26 -4.78 5.69
C ASP A 136 -21.26 -3.70 5.30
N LYS A 137 -22.22 -3.38 6.17
CA LYS A 137 -23.19 -2.31 5.92
C LYS A 137 -22.50 -0.94 5.99
N ALA A 138 -21.50 -0.77 6.84
CA ALA A 138 -20.68 0.43 6.89
C ALA A 138 -19.81 0.57 5.64
N MET A 139 -19.28 -0.54 5.15
CA MET A 139 -18.35 -0.58 4.02
C MET A 139 -19.02 -0.58 2.64
N ALA A 140 -20.33 -0.85 2.57
CA ALA A 140 -21.05 -0.99 1.30
C ALA A 140 -20.94 0.20 0.33
N GLY A 141 -20.78 1.43 0.84
CA GLY A 141 -20.52 2.61 0.02
C GLY A 141 -19.14 2.57 -0.64
N LEU A 142 -18.10 2.31 0.17
CA LEU A 142 -16.72 2.22 -0.26
C LEU A 142 -16.48 1.06 -1.24
N PHE A 143 -17.12 -0.10 -1.03
CA PHE A 143 -17.01 -1.23 -1.96
C PHE A 143 -17.52 -0.91 -3.37
N LYS A 144 -18.53 -0.05 -3.52
CA LYS A 144 -19.00 0.42 -4.83
C LYS A 144 -18.01 1.37 -5.52
N LEU A 145 -17.08 1.93 -4.75
CA LEU A 145 -16.01 2.82 -5.19
C LEU A 145 -14.67 2.08 -5.32
N ASN A 146 -14.70 0.74 -5.38
CA ASN A 146 -13.55 -0.16 -5.53
C ASN A 146 -12.57 -0.16 -4.35
N TRP A 147 -12.94 0.40 -3.20
CA TRP A 147 -12.19 0.15 -1.99
C TRP A 147 -12.30 -1.32 -1.61
N ALA A 148 -11.20 -1.87 -1.12
CA ALA A 148 -11.09 -3.19 -0.59
C ALA A 148 -10.91 -3.15 0.93
N ARG A 149 -11.14 -4.31 1.54
CA ARG A 149 -10.85 -4.59 2.93
C ARG A 149 -9.90 -5.77 2.98
N ASP A 150 -8.81 -5.65 3.72
CA ASP A 150 -8.04 -6.82 4.13
C ASP A 150 -8.79 -7.52 5.25
N GLU A 151 -9.15 -8.78 5.03
CA GLU A 151 -9.94 -9.57 5.97
C GLU A 151 -9.15 -9.94 7.24
N GLN A 152 -7.81 -9.98 7.16
CA GLN A 152 -6.97 -10.35 8.30
C GLN A 152 -6.92 -9.21 9.33
N ASP A 153 -6.46 -8.03 8.89
CA ASP A 153 -6.24 -6.88 9.77
C ASP A 153 -7.36 -5.84 9.75
N ALA A 154 -8.41 -6.07 8.96
CA ALA A 154 -9.51 -5.12 8.74
C ALA A 154 -9.02 -3.75 8.21
N ARG A 155 -7.93 -3.74 7.43
CA ARG A 155 -7.39 -2.54 6.79
C ARG A 155 -8.24 -2.16 5.59
N ILE A 156 -8.53 -0.87 5.43
CA ILE A 156 -9.38 -0.35 4.35
C ILE A 156 -8.49 0.37 3.36
N PHE A 157 -8.51 -0.06 2.10
CA PHE A 157 -7.56 0.47 1.12
C PHE A 157 -8.14 0.52 -0.28
N LEU A 158 -7.55 1.35 -1.14
CA LEU A 158 -7.78 1.38 -2.57
C LEU A 158 -6.51 0.87 -3.26
N PRO A 159 -6.55 -0.29 -3.93
CA PRO A 159 -5.35 -0.87 -4.54
C PRO A 159 -4.83 0.00 -5.68
N VAL A 160 -3.51 0.08 -5.81
CA VAL A 160 -2.85 0.64 -6.99
C VAL A 160 -2.37 -0.52 -7.86
N ASP A 161 -2.61 -0.43 -9.16
CA ASP A 161 -2.15 -1.42 -10.13
C ASP A 161 -1.19 -0.75 -11.13
N ILE A 162 0.10 -1.06 -11.04
CA ILE A 162 1.14 -0.55 -11.94
C ILE A 162 1.68 -1.72 -12.77
N GLU A 163 1.67 -1.56 -14.08
CA GLU A 163 2.16 -2.56 -15.02
C GLU A 163 3.70 -2.61 -15.02
N ALA A 164 4.27 -3.80 -14.77
CA ALA A 164 5.72 -3.99 -14.67
C ALA A 164 6.47 -3.60 -15.94
N GLU A 165 5.92 -3.90 -17.12
CA GLU A 165 6.51 -3.54 -18.40
C GLU A 165 6.51 -2.01 -18.60
N ALA A 166 5.45 -1.31 -18.17
CA ALA A 166 5.39 0.15 -18.25
C ALA A 166 6.47 0.78 -17.36
N VAL A 167 6.70 0.24 -16.16
CA VAL A 167 7.78 0.68 -15.26
C VAL A 167 9.16 0.42 -15.89
N ALA A 168 9.37 -0.77 -16.46
CA ALA A 168 10.63 -1.08 -17.14
C ALA A 168 10.93 -0.10 -18.29
N GLN A 169 9.91 0.22 -19.10
CA GLN A 169 10.02 1.22 -20.17
C GLN A 169 10.28 2.63 -19.62
N ALA A 170 9.63 3.00 -18.52
CA ALA A 170 9.84 4.28 -17.86
C ALA A 170 11.29 4.47 -17.38
N PHE A 171 11.91 3.43 -16.81
CA PHE A 171 13.33 3.45 -16.46
C PHE A 171 14.23 3.60 -17.70
N ALA A 172 13.91 2.90 -18.79
CA ALA A 172 14.69 2.97 -20.03
C ALA A 172 14.59 4.35 -20.71
N GLN A 173 13.42 5.00 -20.63
CA GLN A 173 13.14 6.27 -21.27
C GLN A 173 13.38 7.48 -20.36
N ASN A 174 13.58 7.24 -19.06
CA ASN A 174 13.64 8.28 -18.03
C ASN A 174 12.37 9.16 -18.00
N ASP A 175 11.21 8.52 -18.21
CA ASP A 175 9.90 9.17 -18.22
C ASP A 175 8.87 8.24 -17.56
N PHE A 176 8.28 8.68 -16.45
CA PHE A 176 7.39 7.89 -15.61
C PHE A 176 5.92 8.27 -15.77
N ASP A 177 5.58 9.24 -16.62
CA ASP A 177 4.22 9.82 -16.66
C ASP A 177 3.15 8.77 -17.00
N GLU A 178 3.41 7.91 -18.00
CA GLU A 178 2.47 6.84 -18.39
C GLU A 178 2.42 5.72 -17.35
N ALA A 179 3.59 5.26 -16.88
CA ALA A 179 3.70 4.18 -15.91
C ALA A 179 3.02 4.54 -14.58
N LEU A 180 3.06 5.81 -14.16
CA LEU A 180 2.50 6.29 -12.90
C LEU A 180 1.08 6.87 -13.04
N ALA A 181 0.48 6.87 -14.23
CA ALA A 181 -0.92 7.25 -14.41
C ALA A 181 -1.90 6.49 -13.47
N PRO A 182 -1.71 5.20 -13.12
CA PRO A 182 -2.52 4.53 -12.11
C PRO A 182 -2.47 5.17 -10.72
N ILE A 183 -1.33 5.75 -10.29
CA ILE A 183 -1.21 6.47 -9.02
C ILE A 183 -2.13 7.67 -9.02
N THR A 184 -2.04 8.51 -10.06
CA THR A 184 -2.87 9.71 -10.22
C THR A 184 -4.36 9.36 -10.19
N ARG A 185 -4.77 8.30 -10.91
CA ARG A 185 -6.15 7.81 -10.91
C ARG A 185 -6.61 7.35 -9.53
N THR A 186 -5.76 6.60 -8.82
CA THR A 186 -6.07 6.06 -7.50
C THR A 186 -6.20 7.18 -6.46
N VAL A 187 -5.28 8.13 -6.45
CA VAL A 187 -5.35 9.32 -5.58
C VAL A 187 -6.60 10.14 -5.86
N THR A 188 -6.91 10.35 -7.15
CA THR A 188 -8.13 11.08 -7.54
C THR A 188 -9.40 10.35 -7.09
N ALA A 189 -9.46 9.03 -7.26
CA ALA A 189 -10.58 8.21 -6.82
C ALA A 189 -10.74 8.20 -5.29
N ALA A 190 -9.62 8.15 -4.55
CA ALA A 190 -9.64 8.22 -3.10
C ALA A 190 -10.18 9.57 -2.60
N MET A 191 -9.74 10.68 -3.19
CA MET A 191 -10.29 12.01 -2.90
C MET A 191 -11.76 12.14 -3.30
N ALA A 192 -12.17 11.55 -4.42
CA ALA A 192 -13.57 11.54 -4.86
C ALA A 192 -14.49 10.73 -3.93
N SER A 193 -13.92 9.78 -3.17
CA SER A 193 -14.63 8.97 -2.18
C SER A 193 -14.88 9.70 -0.85
N LYS A 194 -14.60 11.01 -0.76
CA LYS A 194 -14.64 11.79 0.49
C LYS A 194 -15.93 11.63 1.27
N ALA A 195 -17.10 11.64 0.61
CA ALA A 195 -18.39 11.58 1.31
C ALA A 195 -18.59 10.24 2.05
N ASP A 196 -18.24 9.12 1.41
CA ASP A 196 -18.31 7.78 2.01
C ASP A 196 -17.25 7.60 3.11
N LEU A 197 -16.04 8.14 2.90
CA LEU A 197 -14.98 8.15 3.91
C LEU A 197 -15.38 8.99 5.13
N ASP A 198 -15.97 10.17 4.93
CA ASP A 198 -16.50 11.03 6.01
C ASP A 198 -17.55 10.29 6.84
N ALA A 199 -18.48 9.58 6.18
CA ALA A 199 -19.51 8.80 6.86
C ALA A 199 -18.90 7.68 7.73
N LEU A 200 -17.91 6.97 7.19
CA LEU A 200 -17.19 5.91 7.91
C LEU A 200 -16.42 6.48 9.11
N ILE A 201 -15.64 7.53 8.90
CA ILE A 201 -14.84 8.19 9.96
C ILE A 201 -15.72 8.71 11.08
N ASN A 202 -16.88 9.30 10.75
CA ASN A 202 -17.83 9.75 11.76
C ASN A 202 -18.40 8.60 12.58
N LYS A 203 -18.71 7.47 11.93
CA LYS A 203 -19.14 6.25 12.64
C LYS A 203 -18.07 5.71 13.59
N VAL A 204 -16.80 5.72 13.17
CA VAL A 204 -15.65 5.38 14.05
C VAL A 204 -15.58 6.32 15.26
N ARG A 205 -15.66 7.63 15.03
CA ARG A 205 -15.65 8.65 16.08
C ARG A 205 -16.81 8.48 17.06
N GLU A 206 -18.01 8.15 16.58
CA GLU A 206 -19.19 7.90 17.42
C GLU A 206 -19.05 6.64 18.26
N LEU A 207 -18.53 5.55 17.67
CA LEU A 207 -18.30 4.31 18.38
C LEU A 207 -17.25 4.47 19.48
N ALA A 208 -16.16 5.20 19.20
CA ALA A 208 -15.09 5.46 20.17
C ALA A 208 -15.57 6.26 21.40
N LYS A 209 -16.59 7.13 21.25
CA LYS A 209 -17.16 7.89 22.38
C LYS A 209 -18.02 7.05 23.33
N ARG A 210 -18.42 5.84 22.92
CA ARG A 210 -19.27 4.93 23.71
C ARG A 210 -18.47 3.96 24.58
N LYS A 211 -17.15 3.90 24.37
CA LYS A 211 -16.20 3.17 25.22
C LYS A 211 -15.70 4.11 26.32
#